data_AF-A0A2S4MIE7-F1
#
_entry.id   AF-A0A2S4MIE7-F1
#
_cell.length_a   1.000
_cell.length_b   1.000
_cell.length_c   1.000
_cell.angle_alpha   90.00
_cell.angle_beta   90.00
_cell.angle_gamma   90.00
#
_symmetry.space_group_name_H-M   'P 1'
#
loop_
_entity.id
_entity.type
_entity.pdbx_description
1 polymer ?
#
loop_
_entity_poly.entity_id
_entity_poly.type
_entity_poly.pdbx_seq_one_letter_code
_entity_poly.pdbx_strand_id
1 'polypeptide(L)'
;MPMRTLPALLAVAATVTAACLSVQSGLQRGGFFAERALWVAVGVVLVVAAHLLPALVRSHGWRVRTVGALLWIGCIAATCYGHAVFFLTAARHAGELRAAAVPVVTAKGRGLAEIARDRADAVTRLARTNARRCVAPCPNLTAERTAAAARVDALDVERDEARRAEAAQDRTAAARAAALADPVTGAMTSFGLPAARADLIAGLAFAGVLEAVACFAWLLALRPVAVTASVTESPVTPAQQGSNAVTVTPVTPESIAAPVVVTGAPVAAEPFMTAPAEILSLPVVEQRDDVTRVRAAINAGQVRPTVTGIRTFLGCSQSRAAAVRRQLNVTAESV
;
A
#
# COMPACT_ATOMS: atom_id res chain seq x y z
N MET A 1 24.35 -11.83 17.20
CA MET A 1 23.00 -11.21 17.35
C MET A 1 22.65 -10.27 16.16
N PRO A 2 22.52 -10.74 14.91
CA PRO A 2 22.20 -9.88 13.75
C PRO A 2 20.70 -9.63 13.50
N MET A 3 19.76 -10.33 14.16
CA MET A 3 18.34 -10.29 13.77
C MET A 3 17.57 -9.01 14.12
N ARG A 4 18.12 -8.15 15.00
CA ARG A 4 17.47 -6.88 15.39
C ARG A 4 17.95 -5.66 14.63
N THR A 5 19.09 -5.76 13.95
CA THR A 5 19.66 -4.64 13.20
C THR A 5 18.86 -4.37 11.92
N LEU A 6 18.42 -5.43 11.24
CA LEU A 6 17.59 -5.32 10.02
C LEU A 6 16.26 -4.58 10.23
N PRO A 7 15.39 -4.94 11.20
CA PRO A 7 14.15 -4.20 11.42
C PRO A 7 14.41 -2.78 11.93
N ALA A 8 15.47 -2.55 12.71
CA ALA A 8 15.83 -1.20 13.15
C ALA A 8 16.29 -0.31 11.98
N LEU A 9 17.09 -0.84 11.04
CA LEU A 9 17.49 -0.12 9.84
C LEU A 9 16.29 0.25 8.97
N LEU A 10 15.38 -0.70 8.74
CA LEU A 10 14.14 -0.44 7.99
C LEU A 10 13.26 0.59 8.70
N ALA A 11 13.13 0.50 10.03
CA ALA A 11 12.35 1.43 10.84
C ALA A 11 12.92 2.85 10.77
N VAL A 12 14.24 3.00 10.88
CA VAL A 12 14.92 4.30 10.75
C VAL A 12 14.74 4.85 9.34
N ALA A 13 14.97 4.05 8.30
CA ALA A 13 14.79 4.49 6.92
C ALA A 13 13.36 4.97 6.67
N ALA A 14 12.35 4.19 7.07
CA ALA A 14 10.95 4.56 6.91
C ALA A 14 10.56 5.81 7.71
N THR A 15 11.03 5.94 8.97
CA THR A 15 10.81 7.15 9.77
C THR A 15 11.48 8.38 9.15
N VAL A 16 12.70 8.25 8.63
CA VAL A 16 13.40 9.36 7.96
C VAL A 16 12.64 9.78 6.71
N THR A 17 12.19 8.83 5.88
CA THR A 17 11.37 9.15 4.71
C THR A 17 10.09 9.87 5.09
N ALA A 18 9.34 9.37 6.08
CA ALA A 18 8.13 10.02 6.59
C ALA A 18 8.42 11.42 7.16
N ALA A 19 9.50 11.58 7.91
CA ALA A 19 9.91 12.88 8.43
C ALA A 19 10.24 13.87 7.29
N CYS A 20 10.93 13.44 6.24
CA CYS A 20 11.18 14.27 5.05
C CYS A 20 9.86 14.71 4.39
N LEU A 21 8.90 13.81 4.20
CA LEU A 21 7.58 14.16 3.66
C LEU A 21 6.86 15.17 4.54
N SER A 22 6.89 14.96 5.86
CA SER A 22 6.32 15.89 6.83
C SER A 22 7.00 17.26 6.79
N VAL A 23 8.34 17.32 6.68
CA VAL A 23 9.08 18.58 6.55
C VAL A 23 8.65 19.31 5.28
N GLN A 24 8.64 18.64 4.14
CA GLN A 24 8.22 19.24 2.88
C GLN A 24 6.77 19.76 2.97
N SER A 25 5.86 19.01 3.59
CA SER A 25 4.48 19.43 3.79
C SER A 25 4.35 20.63 4.76
N GLY A 26 5.16 20.67 5.82
CA GLY A 26 5.17 21.73 6.82
C GLY A 26 5.72 23.04 6.26
N LEU A 27 6.72 22.97 5.38
CA LEU A 27 7.27 24.14 4.69
C LEU A 27 6.25 24.81 3.75
N GLN A 28 5.26 24.08 3.26
CA GLN A 28 4.17 24.63 2.45
C GLN A 28 3.09 25.33 3.30
N ARG A 29 3.13 25.19 4.64
CA ARG A 29 2.14 25.77 5.55
C ARG A 29 2.75 26.95 6.30
N GLY A 30 2.11 28.11 6.21
CA GLY A 30 2.55 29.35 6.87
C GLY A 30 3.17 30.36 5.92
N GLY A 31 2.83 31.63 6.15
CA GLY A 31 3.35 32.77 5.38
C GLY A 31 4.75 33.18 5.86
N PHE A 32 5.03 33.02 7.15
CA PHE A 32 6.31 33.39 7.76
C PHE A 32 7.22 32.19 8.04
N PHE A 33 8.52 32.42 8.14
CA PHE A 33 9.52 31.37 8.45
C PHE A 33 9.26 30.69 9.81
N ALA A 34 8.86 31.45 10.83
CA ALA A 34 8.57 30.92 12.16
C ALA A 34 7.35 29.98 12.14
N GLU A 35 6.32 30.32 11.38
CA GLU A 35 5.12 29.47 11.23
C GLU A 35 5.47 28.16 10.53
N ARG A 36 6.27 28.21 9.45
CA ARG A 36 6.75 27.02 8.74
C ARG A 36 7.57 26.13 9.65
N ALA A 37 8.48 26.71 10.44
CA ALA A 37 9.28 25.96 11.40
C ALA A 37 8.41 25.24 12.44
N LEU A 38 7.36 25.90 12.94
CA LEU A 38 6.41 25.29 13.87
C LEU A 38 5.62 24.15 13.22
N TRP A 39 5.14 24.32 11.99
CA TRP A 39 4.46 23.27 11.24
C TRP A 39 5.36 22.05 10.98
N VAL A 40 6.63 22.28 10.66
CA VAL A 40 7.63 21.21 10.51
C VAL A 40 7.83 20.48 11.84
N ALA A 41 8.03 21.21 12.95
CA ALA A 41 8.25 20.61 14.26
C ALA A 41 7.05 19.75 14.70
N VAL A 42 5.83 20.26 14.56
CA VAL A 42 4.59 19.53 14.86
C VAL A 42 4.49 18.26 14.02
N GLY A 43 4.75 18.36 12.71
CA GLY A 43 4.70 17.21 11.83
C GLY A 43 5.72 16.12 12.17
N VAL A 44 6.98 16.50 12.45
CA VAL A 44 8.02 15.54 12.86
C VAL A 44 7.66 14.85 14.18
N VAL A 45 7.12 15.58 15.16
CA VAL A 45 6.65 15.00 16.42
C VAL A 45 5.53 14.00 16.18
N LEU A 46 4.56 14.32 15.31
CA LEU A 46 3.48 13.41 14.96
C LEU A 46 3.98 12.13 14.27
N VAL A 47 4.95 12.23 13.36
CA VAL A 47 5.58 11.05 12.70
C VAL A 47 6.29 10.17 13.72
N VAL A 48 7.13 10.76 14.57
CA VAL A 48 7.87 10.01 15.60
C VAL A 48 6.89 9.34 16.57
N ALA A 49 5.85 10.05 17.01
CA ALA A 49 4.80 9.49 17.86
C ALA A 49 4.03 8.37 17.16
N ALA A 50 3.62 8.55 15.90
CA ALA A 50 2.92 7.53 15.12
C ALA A 50 3.73 6.22 15.02
N HIS A 51 5.03 6.32 14.82
CA HIS A 51 5.92 5.16 14.63
C HIS A 51 6.29 4.47 15.95
N LEU A 52 6.55 5.22 17.03
CA LEU A 52 7.05 4.64 18.28
C LEU A 52 5.94 4.28 19.28
N LEU A 53 4.80 4.98 19.29
CA LEU A 53 3.72 4.72 20.27
C LEU A 53 3.27 3.25 20.30
N PRO A 54 3.04 2.54 19.17
CA PRO A 54 2.62 1.14 19.18
C PRO A 54 3.58 0.22 19.93
N ALA A 55 4.88 0.50 19.82
CA ALA A 55 5.91 -0.28 20.47
C ALA A 55 6.03 0.03 21.97
N LEU A 56 5.94 1.30 22.35
CA LEU A 56 6.11 1.77 23.73
C LEU A 56 4.94 1.39 24.65
N VAL A 57 3.70 1.48 24.16
CA VAL A 57 2.51 1.24 25.00
C VAL A 57 2.22 -0.25 25.19
N ARG A 58 2.82 -1.13 24.38
CA ARG A 58 2.57 -2.58 24.39
C ARG A 58 2.86 -3.28 25.72
N SER A 59 3.84 -2.80 26.49
CA SER A 59 4.23 -3.37 27.79
C SER A 59 3.36 -2.90 28.96
N HIS A 60 2.48 -1.92 28.75
CA HIS A 60 1.70 -1.29 29.82
C HIS A 60 0.33 -1.95 30.00
N GLY A 61 -0.35 -1.65 31.11
CA GLY A 61 -1.71 -2.14 31.39
C GLY A 61 -2.77 -1.62 30.41
N TRP A 62 -3.95 -2.25 30.40
CA TRP A 62 -5.03 -2.00 29.44
C TRP A 62 -5.42 -0.51 29.32
N ARG A 63 -5.51 0.22 30.44
CA ARG A 63 -5.89 1.65 30.43
C ARG A 63 -4.92 2.52 29.64
N VAL A 64 -3.62 2.32 29.87
CA VAL A 64 -2.54 3.05 29.16
C VAL A 64 -2.52 2.65 27.69
N ARG A 65 -2.79 1.38 27.37
CA ARG A 65 -2.89 0.91 25.98
C ARG A 65 -4.05 1.56 25.24
N THR A 66 -5.21 1.73 25.87
CA THR A 66 -6.36 2.38 25.25
C THR A 66 -6.07 3.85 24.95
N VAL A 67 -5.54 4.60 25.92
CA VAL A 67 -5.15 6.00 25.70
C VAL A 67 -4.07 6.11 24.63
N GLY A 68 -3.07 5.23 24.69
CA GLY A 68 -2.00 5.15 23.69
C GLY A 68 -2.50 4.83 22.28
N ALA A 69 -3.48 3.94 22.15
CA ALA A 69 -4.09 3.59 20.87
C ALA A 69 -4.89 4.76 20.29
N LEU A 70 -5.64 5.50 21.11
CA LEU A 70 -6.36 6.69 20.67
C LEU A 70 -5.39 7.78 20.18
N LEU A 71 -4.33 8.05 20.93
CA LEU A 71 -3.29 9.00 20.52
C LEU A 71 -2.61 8.55 19.23
N TRP A 72 -2.27 7.27 19.12
CA TRP A 72 -1.68 6.68 17.92
C TRP A 72 -2.57 6.84 16.69
N ILE A 73 -3.88 6.57 16.79
CA ILE A 73 -4.84 6.79 15.70
C ILE A 73 -4.83 8.25 15.26
N GLY A 74 -4.84 9.19 16.21
CA GLY A 74 -4.76 10.62 15.92
C GLY A 74 -3.47 11.00 15.19
N CYS A 75 -2.32 10.49 15.65
CA CYS A 75 -1.04 10.72 15.00
C CYS A 75 -1.02 10.15 13.57
N ILE A 76 -1.44 8.90 13.38
CA ILE A 76 -1.51 8.25 12.05
C ILE A 76 -2.45 9.01 11.11
N ALA A 77 -3.63 9.43 11.57
CA ALA A 77 -4.55 10.17 10.73
C ALA A 77 -3.95 11.52 10.29
N ALA A 78 -3.27 12.23 11.20
CA ALA A 78 -2.63 13.50 10.90
C ALA A 78 -1.41 13.35 9.97
N THR A 79 -0.56 12.33 10.18
CA THR A 79 0.61 12.05 9.32
C THR A 79 0.16 11.61 7.92
N CYS A 80 -0.78 10.66 7.84
CA CYS A 80 -1.36 10.22 6.57
C CYS A 80 -1.99 11.38 5.80
N TYR A 81 -2.73 12.27 6.47
CA TYR A 81 -3.30 13.46 5.82
C TYR A 81 -2.19 14.39 5.28
N GLY A 82 -1.16 14.67 6.08
CA GLY A 82 -0.01 15.48 5.66
C GLY A 82 0.71 14.91 4.44
N HIS A 83 0.99 13.61 4.46
CA HIS A 83 1.64 12.90 3.37
C HIS A 83 0.76 12.80 2.12
N ALA A 84 -0.54 12.54 2.27
CA ALA A 84 -1.48 12.51 1.15
C ALA A 84 -1.53 13.87 0.44
N VAL A 85 -1.57 14.98 1.19
CA VAL A 85 -1.51 16.33 0.61
C VAL A 85 -0.21 16.56 -0.15
N PHE A 86 0.93 16.08 0.35
CA PHE A 86 2.20 16.15 -0.38
C PHE A 86 2.14 15.36 -1.69
N PHE A 87 1.68 14.10 -1.66
CA PHE A 87 1.58 13.27 -2.87
C PHE A 87 0.63 13.87 -3.90
N LEU A 88 -0.51 14.40 -3.47
CA LEU A 88 -1.46 15.13 -4.32
C LEU A 88 -0.83 16.33 -5.00
N THR A 89 -0.09 17.14 -4.23
CA THR A 89 0.57 18.35 -4.74
C THR A 89 1.68 17.98 -5.72
N ALA A 90 2.46 16.94 -5.41
CA ALA A 90 3.51 16.42 -6.29
C ALA A 90 2.92 15.88 -7.60
N ALA A 91 1.82 15.11 -7.54
CA ALA A 91 1.14 14.60 -8.72
C ALA A 91 0.59 15.72 -9.61
N ARG A 92 -0.01 16.76 -8.99
CA ARG A 92 -0.47 17.96 -9.70
C ARG A 92 0.67 18.69 -10.39
N HIS A 93 1.78 18.91 -9.69
CA HIS A 93 2.94 19.57 -10.27
C HIS A 93 3.52 18.79 -11.45
N ALA A 94 3.62 17.46 -11.33
CA ALA A 94 4.02 16.60 -12.45
C ALA A 94 3.02 16.65 -13.61
N GLY A 95 1.72 16.76 -13.33
CA GLY A 95 0.68 17.00 -14.34
C GLY A 95 0.83 18.33 -15.05
N GLU A 96 1.10 19.41 -14.31
CA GLU A 96 1.35 20.74 -14.87
C GLU A 96 2.58 20.77 -15.77
N LEU A 97 3.67 20.08 -15.38
CA LEU A 97 4.87 19.96 -16.21
C LEU A 97 4.59 19.21 -17.53
N ARG A 98 3.83 18.11 -17.46
CA ARG A 98 3.38 17.37 -18.66
C ARG A 98 2.48 18.22 -19.54
N ALA A 99 1.56 18.97 -18.95
CA ALA A 99 0.66 19.87 -19.66
C ALA A 99 1.42 21.05 -20.30
N ALA A 100 2.45 21.58 -19.63
CA ALA A 100 3.30 22.64 -20.16
C ALA A 100 4.09 22.21 -21.40
N ALA A 101 4.39 20.92 -21.55
CA ALA A 101 5.03 20.36 -22.73
C ALA A 101 4.09 20.26 -23.96
N VAL A 102 2.76 20.38 -23.77
CA VAL A 102 1.79 20.36 -24.87
C VAL A 102 1.79 21.73 -25.58
N PRO A 103 2.01 21.78 -26.91
CA PRO A 103 2.07 23.04 -27.64
C PRO A 103 0.72 23.75 -27.61
N VAL A 104 0.77 25.07 -27.40
CA VAL A 104 -0.41 25.94 -27.44
C VAL A 104 -0.73 26.26 -28.89
N VAL A 105 -1.90 25.84 -29.37
CA VAL A 105 -2.41 26.22 -30.69
C VAL A 105 -3.41 27.36 -30.52
N THR A 106 -3.10 28.50 -31.14
CA THR A 106 -4.00 29.65 -31.24
C THR A 106 -4.60 29.70 -32.64
N ALA A 107 -5.94 29.68 -32.72
CA ALA A 107 -6.65 29.97 -33.96
C ALA A 107 -6.29 31.39 -34.40
N LYS A 108 -5.95 31.51 -35.67
CA LYS A 108 -5.68 32.79 -36.32
C LYS A 108 -6.87 33.10 -37.21
N GLY A 109 -7.29 34.36 -37.25
CA GLY A 109 -8.36 34.83 -38.12
C GLY A 109 -9.63 35.23 -37.37
N ARG A 110 -10.70 35.40 -38.14
CA ARG A 110 -11.99 35.91 -37.67
C ARG A 110 -12.79 34.79 -37.00
N GLY A 111 -13.65 35.16 -36.06
CA GLY A 111 -14.50 34.19 -35.37
C GLY A 111 -15.54 33.57 -36.29
N LEU A 112 -15.90 32.30 -36.06
CA LEU A 112 -16.91 31.60 -36.85
C LEU A 112 -18.26 32.34 -36.87
N ALA A 113 -18.62 33.04 -35.80
CA ALA A 113 -19.85 33.83 -35.73
C ALA A 113 -19.82 35.06 -36.66
N GLU A 114 -18.65 35.67 -36.85
CA GLU A 114 -18.46 36.79 -37.79
C GLU A 114 -18.53 36.28 -39.23
N ILE A 115 -17.79 35.22 -39.54
CA ILE A 115 -17.80 34.57 -40.86
C ILE A 115 -19.22 34.11 -41.23
N ALA A 116 -19.97 33.54 -40.27
CA ALA A 116 -21.35 33.11 -40.50
C ALA A 116 -22.28 34.29 -40.82
N ARG A 117 -22.12 35.44 -40.16
CA ARG A 117 -22.90 36.65 -40.43
C ARG A 117 -22.60 37.18 -41.83
N ASP A 118 -21.33 37.35 -42.17
CA ASP A 118 -20.89 37.81 -43.50
C ASP A 118 -21.38 36.90 -44.62
N ARG A 119 -21.35 35.58 -44.39
CA ARG A 119 -21.85 34.59 -45.33
C ARG A 119 -23.36 34.74 -45.55
N ALA A 120 -24.13 34.92 -44.48
CA ALA A 120 -25.57 35.13 -44.59
C ALA A 120 -25.90 36.39 -45.42
N ASP A 121 -25.14 37.47 -45.23
CA ASP A 121 -25.29 38.70 -46.01
C ASP A 121 -24.90 38.51 -47.49
N ALA A 122 -23.79 37.80 -47.76
CA ALA A 122 -23.34 37.49 -49.11
C ALA A 122 -24.36 36.60 -49.87
N VAL A 123 -24.90 35.58 -49.21
CA VAL A 123 -25.95 34.70 -49.77
C VAL A 123 -27.23 35.50 -50.05
N THR A 124 -27.63 36.38 -49.13
CA THR A 124 -28.81 37.24 -49.33
C THR A 124 -28.63 38.18 -50.53
N ARG A 125 -27.43 38.76 -50.70
CA ARG A 125 -27.09 39.60 -51.84
C ARG A 125 -27.12 38.80 -53.16
N LEU A 126 -26.53 37.60 -53.18
CA LEU A 126 -26.56 36.71 -54.35
C LEU A 126 -28.00 36.35 -54.73
N ALA A 127 -28.85 36.01 -53.76
CA ALA A 127 -30.26 35.71 -54.00
C ALA A 127 -31.01 36.90 -54.63
N ARG A 128 -30.78 38.12 -54.14
CA ARG A 128 -31.36 39.35 -54.73
C ARG A 128 -30.88 39.59 -56.16
N THR A 129 -29.60 39.37 -56.47
CA THR A 129 -29.06 39.51 -57.83
C THR A 129 -29.59 38.42 -58.77
N ASN A 130 -29.80 37.20 -58.28
CA ASN A 130 -30.39 36.11 -59.04
C ASN A 130 -31.87 36.35 -59.38
N ALA A 131 -32.63 37.04 -58.51
CA ALA A 131 -34.03 37.37 -58.76
C ALA A 131 -34.24 38.40 -59.89
N ARG A 132 -33.21 39.21 -60.23
CA ARG A 132 -33.29 40.17 -61.34
C ARG A 132 -33.37 39.43 -62.68
N ARG A 133 -34.31 39.79 -63.55
CA ARG A 133 -34.45 39.24 -64.91
C ARG A 133 -33.99 40.26 -65.95
N CYS A 134 -33.37 39.77 -67.03
CA CYS A 134 -33.00 40.54 -68.21
C CYS A 134 -33.64 39.92 -69.46
N VAL A 135 -34.11 40.76 -70.38
CA VAL A 135 -34.74 40.34 -71.66
C VAL A 135 -33.68 40.12 -72.76
N ALA A 136 -32.49 40.72 -72.62
CA ALA A 136 -31.36 40.58 -73.52
C ALA A 136 -30.11 40.09 -72.76
N PRO A 137 -29.04 39.64 -73.44
CA PRO A 137 -27.78 39.30 -72.79
C PRO A 137 -27.25 40.50 -71.99
N CYS A 138 -27.21 40.35 -70.66
CA CYS A 138 -26.76 41.38 -69.72
C CYS A 138 -25.37 41.00 -69.17
N PRO A 139 -24.27 41.32 -69.86
CA PRO A 139 -22.93 40.93 -69.40
C PRO A 139 -22.60 41.47 -68.00
N ASN A 140 -23.07 42.68 -67.66
CA ASN A 140 -22.89 43.26 -66.33
C ASN A 140 -23.62 42.46 -65.23
N LEU A 141 -24.85 42.01 -65.46
CA LEU A 141 -25.58 41.21 -64.47
C LEU A 141 -24.94 39.82 -64.29
N THR A 142 -24.45 39.23 -65.38
CA THR A 142 -23.68 37.98 -65.31
C THR A 142 -22.42 38.17 -64.48
N ALA A 143 -21.66 39.25 -64.71
CA ALA A 143 -20.47 39.58 -63.94
C ALA A 143 -20.78 39.81 -62.44
N GLU A 144 -21.89 40.49 -62.12
CA GLU A 144 -22.33 40.69 -60.73
C GLU A 144 -22.71 39.36 -60.05
N ARG A 145 -23.37 38.45 -60.75
CA ARG A 145 -23.71 37.12 -60.22
C ARG A 145 -22.47 36.28 -59.97
N THR A 146 -21.53 36.26 -60.92
CA THR A 146 -20.27 35.52 -60.75
C THR A 146 -19.44 36.09 -59.61
N ALA A 147 -19.39 37.41 -59.46
CA ALA A 147 -18.68 38.06 -58.34
C ALA A 147 -19.35 37.76 -56.99
N ALA A 148 -20.69 37.79 -56.92
CA ALA A 148 -21.42 37.46 -55.70
C ALA A 148 -21.29 35.98 -55.32
N ALA A 149 -21.30 35.06 -56.30
CA ALA A 149 -21.04 33.64 -56.07
C ALA A 149 -19.62 33.40 -55.56
N ALA A 150 -18.61 34.00 -56.20
CA ALA A 150 -17.22 33.93 -55.77
C ALA A 150 -17.02 34.46 -54.34
N ARG A 151 -17.80 35.47 -53.91
CA ARG A 151 -17.76 35.96 -52.53
C ARG A 151 -18.30 34.94 -51.53
N VAL A 152 -19.36 34.21 -51.88
CA VAL A 152 -19.89 33.12 -51.03
C VAL A 152 -18.86 31.99 -50.94
N ASP A 153 -18.29 31.59 -52.07
CA ASP A 153 -17.27 30.53 -52.11
C ASP A 153 -16.03 30.90 -51.26
N ALA A 154 -15.58 32.15 -51.35
CA ALA A 154 -14.47 32.65 -50.53
C ALA A 154 -14.78 32.58 -49.02
N LEU A 155 -16.00 32.89 -48.60
CA LEU A 155 -16.43 32.79 -47.20
C LEU A 155 -16.61 31.33 -46.75
N ASP A 156 -16.99 30.43 -47.65
CA ASP A 156 -17.03 28.99 -47.37
C ASP A 156 -15.62 28.42 -47.16
N VAL A 157 -14.63 28.84 -47.95
CA VAL A 157 -13.21 28.48 -47.73
C VAL A 157 -12.72 28.98 -46.38
N GLU A 158 -12.97 30.26 -46.05
CA GLU A 158 -12.56 30.85 -44.77
C GLU A 158 -13.22 30.14 -43.57
N ARG A 159 -14.50 29.77 -43.69
CA ARG A 159 -15.20 28.97 -42.67
C ARG A 159 -14.53 27.62 -42.45
N ASP A 160 -14.15 26.93 -43.52
CA ASP A 160 -13.57 25.60 -43.43
C ASP A 160 -12.13 25.65 -42.86
N GLU A 161 -11.37 26.71 -43.15
CA GLU A 161 -10.11 27.01 -42.47
C GLU A 161 -10.30 27.29 -40.98
N ALA A 162 -11.27 28.12 -40.61
CA ALA A 162 -11.59 28.42 -39.22
C ALA A 162 -12.01 27.16 -38.44
N ARG A 163 -12.82 26.28 -39.03
CA ARG A 163 -13.20 24.98 -38.43
C ARG A 163 -12.00 24.06 -38.23
N ARG A 164 -11.08 24.00 -39.19
CA ARG A 164 -9.84 23.21 -39.04
C ARG A 164 -8.95 23.77 -37.92
N ALA A 165 -8.89 25.09 -37.78
CA ALA A 165 -8.17 25.73 -36.68
C ALA A 165 -8.79 25.40 -35.31
N GLU A 166 -10.11 25.57 -35.15
CA GLU A 166 -10.83 25.23 -33.91
C GLU A 166 -10.67 23.74 -33.55
N ALA A 167 -10.82 22.83 -34.51
CA ALA A 167 -10.59 21.40 -34.28
C ALA A 167 -9.13 21.07 -33.92
N ALA A 168 -8.15 21.88 -34.35
CA ALA A 168 -6.77 21.75 -33.89
C ALA A 168 -6.60 22.25 -32.46
N GLN A 169 -7.23 23.38 -32.11
CA GLN A 169 -7.26 23.88 -30.75
C GLN A 169 -7.90 22.88 -29.79
N ASP A 170 -9.07 22.34 -30.14
CA ASP A 170 -9.79 21.36 -29.34
C ASP A 170 -8.95 20.11 -29.08
N ARG A 171 -8.24 19.61 -30.10
CA ARG A 171 -7.32 18.48 -29.94
C ARG A 171 -6.17 18.82 -28.99
N THR A 172 -5.60 20.02 -29.07
CA THR A 172 -4.55 20.44 -28.12
C THR A 172 -5.07 20.69 -26.71
N ALA A 173 -6.28 21.23 -26.56
CA ALA A 173 -6.94 21.40 -25.27
C ALA A 173 -7.24 20.05 -24.63
N ALA A 174 -7.75 19.09 -25.40
CA ALA A 174 -7.97 17.72 -24.95
C ALA A 174 -6.66 17.01 -24.57
N ALA A 175 -5.60 17.16 -25.39
CA ALA A 175 -4.29 16.60 -25.08
C ALA A 175 -3.70 17.21 -23.80
N ARG A 176 -3.85 18.53 -23.60
CA ARG A 176 -3.41 19.22 -22.39
C ARG A 176 -4.21 18.78 -21.16
N ALA A 177 -5.53 18.63 -21.29
CA ALA A 177 -6.38 18.12 -20.21
C ALA A 177 -6.01 16.68 -19.83
N ALA A 178 -5.73 15.82 -20.82
CA ALA A 178 -5.24 14.47 -20.59
C ALA A 178 -3.85 14.46 -19.91
N ALA A 179 -2.96 15.38 -20.28
CA ALA A 179 -1.63 15.49 -19.68
C ALA A 179 -1.66 15.93 -18.20
N LEU A 180 -2.68 16.69 -17.79
CA LEU A 180 -2.90 17.06 -16.39
C LEU A 180 -3.34 15.87 -15.51
N ALA A 181 -4.01 14.89 -16.10
CA ALA A 181 -4.50 13.73 -15.35
C ALA A 181 -3.36 12.80 -14.92
N ASP A 182 -3.47 12.23 -13.73
CA ASP A 182 -2.57 11.16 -13.29
C ASP A 182 -3.01 9.83 -13.95
N PRO A 183 -2.10 9.14 -14.68
CA PRO A 183 -2.42 7.85 -15.31
C PRO A 183 -2.89 6.78 -14.30
N VAL A 184 -2.44 6.85 -13.04
CA VAL A 184 -2.80 5.87 -12.01
C VAL A 184 -4.24 6.07 -11.52
N THR A 185 -4.73 7.31 -11.47
CA THR A 185 -6.11 7.59 -11.02
C THR A 185 -7.12 7.64 -12.16
N GLY A 186 -6.68 7.79 -13.41
CA GLY A 186 -7.52 7.62 -14.59
C GLY A 186 -8.20 6.24 -14.66
N ALA A 187 -7.58 5.20 -14.11
CA ALA A 187 -8.22 3.89 -13.97
C ALA A 187 -9.32 3.89 -12.89
N MET A 188 -9.16 4.65 -11.81
CA MET A 188 -10.13 4.71 -10.70
C MET A 188 -11.40 5.50 -11.05
N THR A 189 -11.28 6.50 -11.93
CA THR A 189 -12.45 7.27 -12.41
C THR A 189 -13.38 6.44 -13.30
N SER A 190 -12.86 5.38 -13.94
CA SER A 190 -13.67 4.41 -14.70
C SER A 190 -14.69 3.66 -13.83
N PHE A 191 -14.46 3.59 -12.52
CA PHE A 191 -15.37 3.02 -11.54
C PHE A 191 -16.36 4.03 -10.94
N GLY A 192 -16.49 5.22 -11.53
CA GLY A 192 -17.45 6.26 -11.11
C GLY A 192 -17.00 7.13 -9.93
N LEU A 193 -15.74 7.03 -9.50
CA LEU A 193 -15.18 7.91 -8.48
C LEU A 193 -14.82 9.29 -9.08
N PRO A 194 -15.15 10.40 -8.40
CA PRO A 194 -14.64 11.72 -8.78
C PRO A 194 -13.11 11.72 -8.75
N ALA A 195 -12.46 12.30 -9.77
CA ALA A 195 -10.99 12.33 -9.88
C ALA A 195 -10.30 12.84 -8.60
N ALA A 196 -10.83 13.92 -8.02
CA ALA A 196 -10.29 14.48 -6.77
C ALA A 196 -10.35 13.51 -5.58
N ARG A 197 -11.37 12.63 -5.53
CA ARG A 197 -11.45 11.59 -4.49
C ARG A 197 -10.51 10.43 -4.78
N ALA A 198 -10.38 10.03 -6.05
CA ALA A 198 -9.44 9.00 -6.46
C ALA A 198 -7.99 9.37 -6.13
N ASP A 199 -7.58 10.60 -6.44
CA ASP A 199 -6.23 11.10 -6.12
C ASP A 199 -5.99 11.11 -4.60
N LEU A 200 -6.99 11.53 -3.82
CA LEU A 200 -6.88 11.54 -2.35
C LEU A 200 -6.77 10.12 -1.78
N ILE A 201 -7.56 9.18 -2.29
CA ILE A 201 -7.50 7.77 -1.86
C ILE A 201 -6.13 7.17 -2.21
N ALA A 202 -5.62 7.42 -3.42
CA ALA A 202 -4.29 6.95 -3.82
C ALA A 202 -3.20 7.53 -2.92
N GLY A 203 -3.22 8.84 -2.65
CA GLY A 203 -2.29 9.50 -1.74
C GLY A 203 -2.36 8.95 -0.31
N LEU A 204 -3.57 8.69 0.21
CA LEU A 204 -3.78 8.05 1.51
C LEU A 204 -3.29 6.59 1.54
N ALA A 205 -3.45 5.84 0.46
CA ALA A 205 -2.98 4.46 0.37
C ALA A 205 -1.44 4.40 0.42
N PHE A 206 -0.75 5.23 -0.37
CA PHE A 206 0.72 5.31 -0.32
C PHE A 206 1.22 5.74 1.06
N ALA A 207 0.60 6.75 1.65
CA ALA A 207 0.91 7.17 3.01
C ALA A 207 0.69 6.03 4.02
N GLY A 208 -0.48 5.38 3.98
CA GLY A 208 -0.83 4.29 4.87
C GLY A 208 0.16 3.11 4.81
N VAL A 209 0.61 2.73 3.61
CA VAL A 209 1.64 1.68 3.44
C VAL A 209 2.96 2.10 4.08
N LEU A 210 3.42 3.34 3.85
CA LEU A 210 4.65 3.86 4.44
C LEU A 210 4.59 3.83 5.98
N GLU A 211 3.51 4.37 6.56
CA GLU A 211 3.31 4.41 8.01
C GLU A 211 3.20 3.00 8.60
N ALA A 212 2.49 2.08 7.93
CA ALA A 212 2.35 0.70 8.37
C ALA A 212 3.70 -0.04 8.40
N VAL A 213 4.52 0.13 7.37
CA VAL A 213 5.88 -0.45 7.30
C VAL A 213 6.74 0.10 8.44
N ALA A 214 6.69 1.40 8.69
CA ALA A 214 7.46 2.02 9.78
C ALA A 214 7.02 1.53 11.16
N CYS A 215 5.71 1.54 11.44
CA CYS A 215 5.14 1.05 12.70
C CYS A 215 5.50 -0.43 12.93
N PHE A 216 5.33 -1.26 11.91
CA PHE A 216 5.66 -2.68 12.00
C PHE A 216 7.15 -2.92 12.25
N ALA A 217 8.02 -2.18 11.57
CA ALA A 217 9.46 -2.28 11.76
C ALA A 217 9.88 -1.85 13.19
N TRP A 218 9.31 -0.78 13.76
CA TRP A 218 9.54 -0.39 15.15
C TRP A 218 9.00 -1.41 16.17
N LEU A 219 7.84 -2.01 15.89
CA LEU A 219 7.29 -3.11 16.71
C LEU A 219 8.24 -4.31 16.76
N LEU A 220 8.90 -4.65 15.65
CA LEU A 220 9.90 -5.71 15.58
C LEU A 220 11.21 -5.31 16.26
N ALA A 221 11.69 -4.08 16.04
CA ALA A 221 12.95 -3.58 16.58
C ALA A 221 12.93 -3.48 18.11
N LEU A 222 11.80 -3.07 18.70
CA LEU A 222 11.63 -2.85 20.15
C LEU A 222 10.96 -4.02 20.89
N ARG A 223 11.00 -5.25 20.34
CA ARG A 223 10.50 -6.43 21.07
C ARG A 223 11.31 -6.62 22.36
N PRO A 224 10.65 -6.84 23.52
CA PRO A 224 11.37 -7.03 24.78
C PRO A 224 12.18 -8.32 24.64
N VAL A 225 13.45 -8.30 25.05
CA VAL A 225 14.16 -9.55 25.34
C VAL A 225 13.47 -10.11 26.59
N ALA A 226 12.48 -10.98 26.42
CA ALA A 226 12.20 -11.91 27.49
C ALA A 226 13.49 -12.74 27.64
N VAL A 227 14.07 -12.68 28.84
CA VAL A 227 15.27 -13.38 29.29
C VAL A 227 15.38 -14.78 28.67
N THR A 228 16.08 -14.90 27.54
CA THR A 228 16.76 -16.14 27.12
C THR A 228 18.21 -16.06 27.59
N ALA A 229 18.39 -15.75 28.87
CA ALA A 229 19.65 -15.91 29.61
C ALA A 229 19.47 -17.01 30.66
N SER A 230 18.74 -18.07 30.33
CA SER A 230 18.55 -19.24 31.21
C SER A 230 18.97 -20.57 30.58
N VAL A 231 19.61 -20.57 29.41
CA VAL A 231 20.15 -21.80 28.80
C VAL A 231 21.48 -21.54 28.07
N THR A 232 22.42 -20.79 28.65
CA THR A 232 23.84 -20.89 28.26
C THR A 232 24.79 -20.42 29.37
N GLU A 233 24.57 -20.85 30.60
CA GLU A 233 25.66 -21.03 31.55
C GLU A 233 25.43 -22.37 32.24
N SER A 234 25.89 -23.44 31.60
CA SER A 234 26.27 -24.63 32.35
C SER A 234 27.45 -24.22 33.23
N PRO A 235 27.38 -24.32 34.57
CA PRO A 235 28.59 -24.32 35.36
C PRO A 235 29.34 -25.62 35.01
N VAL A 236 30.43 -25.48 34.24
CA VAL A 236 31.40 -26.54 34.03
C VAL A 236 31.88 -26.96 35.42
N THR A 237 31.46 -28.14 35.86
CA THR A 237 31.98 -28.80 37.05
C THR A 237 33.31 -29.44 36.66
N PRO A 238 34.45 -29.10 37.28
CA PRO A 238 35.66 -29.91 37.14
C PRO A 238 35.55 -31.14 38.04
N ALA A 239 35.74 -32.33 37.47
CA ALA A 239 35.80 -33.57 38.22
C ALA A 239 37.21 -33.85 38.77
N GLN A 240 37.23 -34.20 40.06
CA GLN A 240 38.15 -35.06 40.84
C GLN A 240 39.62 -34.69 41.03
N GLN A 241 40.03 -34.54 42.30
CA GLN A 241 41.08 -35.38 42.92
C GLN A 241 41.10 -35.24 44.46
N GLY A 242 41.09 -36.36 45.20
CA GLY A 242 41.87 -36.52 46.43
C GLY A 242 41.21 -36.37 47.82
N SER A 243 40.99 -37.52 48.47
CA SER A 243 41.44 -37.86 49.85
C SER A 243 40.66 -37.38 51.11
N ASN A 244 40.33 -38.40 51.93
CA ASN A 244 40.23 -38.44 53.41
C ASN A 244 38.87 -38.22 54.09
N ALA A 245 38.17 -39.36 54.25
CA ALA A 245 37.84 -39.98 55.53
C ALA A 245 37.26 -39.15 56.70
N VAL A 246 36.03 -39.57 57.08
CA VAL A 246 35.50 -39.74 58.45
C VAL A 246 35.09 -38.48 59.23
N THR A 247 33.80 -38.40 59.57
CA THR A 247 33.33 -38.42 60.98
C THR A 247 31.85 -38.83 61.04
N VAL A 248 31.60 -39.80 61.93
CA VAL A 248 30.34 -40.43 62.34
C VAL A 248 29.57 -39.52 63.30
N THR A 249 28.23 -39.54 63.29
CA THR A 249 27.35 -39.64 64.50
C THR A 249 25.87 -39.75 64.12
N PRO A 250 24.99 -40.32 64.99
CA PRO A 250 24.17 -41.47 64.63
C PRO A 250 22.66 -41.29 64.85
N VAL A 251 21.94 -42.35 64.50
CA VAL A 251 20.50 -42.66 64.54
C VAL A 251 19.91 -42.63 65.96
N THR A 252 18.65 -42.22 66.13
CA THR A 252 17.66 -43.01 66.90
C THR A 252 16.21 -42.76 66.42
N PRO A 253 15.36 -43.80 66.27
CA PRO A 253 14.00 -43.75 65.69
C PRO A 253 12.87 -44.07 66.72
N GLU A 254 11.65 -44.35 66.22
CA GLU A 254 10.40 -44.91 66.84
C GLU A 254 9.22 -43.90 66.98
N SER A 255 7.94 -44.20 66.71
CA SER A 255 7.21 -45.47 66.51
C SER A 255 5.80 -45.25 65.88
N ILE A 256 5.47 -46.10 64.89
CA ILE A 256 4.24 -46.89 64.60
C ILE A 256 2.83 -46.23 64.63
N ALA A 257 2.12 -46.26 63.47
CA ALA A 257 0.87 -47.02 63.24
C ALA A 257 0.13 -46.62 61.92
N ALA A 258 -0.30 -47.62 61.13
CA ALA A 258 -1.30 -47.53 60.04
C ALA A 258 -2.57 -48.33 60.47
N PRO A 259 -3.68 -48.51 59.71
CA PRO A 259 -4.04 -48.10 58.33
C PRO A 259 -5.54 -47.62 58.18
N VAL A 260 -6.13 -47.69 56.96
CA VAL A 260 -7.59 -47.64 56.55
C VAL A 260 -8.05 -46.27 55.96
N VAL A 261 -8.17 -46.07 54.63
CA VAL A 261 -9.19 -46.45 53.59
C VAL A 261 -10.29 -45.38 53.32
N VAL A 262 -10.37 -44.96 52.04
CA VAL A 262 -11.54 -44.53 51.22
C VAL A 262 -12.04 -43.06 51.20
N THR A 263 -11.85 -42.48 50.00
CA THR A 263 -12.63 -41.51 49.17
C THR A 263 -13.22 -40.21 49.73
N GLY A 264 -12.94 -39.13 49.00
CA GLY A 264 -13.79 -37.95 48.88
C GLY A 264 -13.14 -36.86 48.01
N ALA A 265 -13.62 -36.67 46.78
CA ALA A 265 -13.27 -35.56 45.87
C ALA A 265 -13.64 -34.18 46.49
N PRO A 266 -13.20 -33.04 45.92
CA PRO A 266 -13.99 -32.44 44.83
C PRO A 266 -13.22 -31.61 43.76
N VAL A 267 -13.79 -31.53 42.54
CA VAL A 267 -14.02 -30.31 41.70
C VAL A 267 -12.76 -29.53 41.22
N ALA A 268 -12.55 -29.05 39.99
CA ALA A 268 -13.18 -28.86 38.67
C ALA A 268 -11.98 -28.73 37.67
N ALA A 269 -12.03 -28.73 36.35
CA ALA A 269 -13.02 -28.29 35.37
C ALA A 269 -12.66 -28.86 33.97
N GLU A 270 -13.68 -29.22 33.19
CA GLU A 270 -13.74 -29.16 31.72
C GLU A 270 -14.02 -27.69 31.28
N PRO A 271 -14.02 -27.22 30.00
CA PRO A 271 -13.82 -27.91 28.71
C PRO A 271 -13.01 -27.11 27.61
N PHE A 272 -12.75 -27.78 26.48
CA PHE A 272 -12.81 -27.34 25.06
C PHE A 272 -12.17 -26.05 24.46
N MET A 273 -11.47 -26.29 23.32
CA MET A 273 -11.31 -25.52 22.06
C MET A 273 -10.81 -24.05 22.13
N THR A 274 -9.65 -23.69 21.56
CA THR A 274 -9.46 -23.48 20.10
C THR A 274 -7.97 -23.32 19.74
N ALA A 275 -7.61 -23.74 18.52
CA ALA A 275 -6.24 -23.78 17.99
C ALA A 275 -5.83 -22.49 17.20
N PRO A 276 -4.57 -22.37 16.74
CA PRO A 276 -3.83 -21.12 16.49
C PRO A 276 -3.54 -20.80 14.99
N ALA A 277 -2.98 -19.61 14.71
CA ALA A 277 -2.21 -19.27 13.49
C ALA A 277 -1.14 -18.23 13.90
N GLU A 278 0.12 -18.23 13.45
CA GLU A 278 0.59 -18.07 12.06
C GLU A 278 2.14 -18.31 12.04
N ILE A 279 2.68 -19.32 11.34
CA ILE A 279 3.23 -19.34 9.97
C ILE A 279 4.41 -18.37 9.73
N LEU A 280 5.63 -18.92 9.78
CA LEU A 280 6.83 -18.40 9.12
C LEU A 280 7.05 -19.18 7.83
N SER A 281 7.00 -18.46 6.71
CA SER A 281 7.10 -18.98 5.35
C SER A 281 8.56 -19.19 4.93
N LEU A 282 8.99 -20.46 4.91
CA LEU A 282 10.02 -21.06 4.05
C LEU A 282 10.07 -22.57 4.39
N PRO A 283 9.21 -23.44 3.80
CA PRO A 283 9.70 -24.76 3.37
C PRO A 283 8.85 -25.48 2.29
N VAL A 284 8.45 -24.86 1.18
CA VAL A 284 7.72 -25.64 0.14
C VAL A 284 8.63 -26.69 -0.53
N VAL A 285 9.92 -26.37 -0.70
CA VAL A 285 10.89 -27.26 -1.35
C VAL A 285 11.33 -28.38 -0.40
N GLU A 286 11.68 -28.06 0.84
CA GLU A 286 12.12 -29.05 1.84
C GLU A 286 10.99 -30.04 2.22
N GLN A 287 9.75 -29.55 2.30
CA GLN A 287 8.61 -30.40 2.65
C GLN A 287 8.21 -31.34 1.49
N ARG A 288 8.41 -30.95 0.23
CA ARG A 288 8.15 -31.82 -0.93
C ARG A 288 9.17 -32.96 -1.02
N ASP A 289 10.42 -32.70 -0.66
CA ASP A 289 11.46 -33.72 -0.55
C ASP A 289 11.18 -34.69 0.62
N ASP A 290 10.76 -34.17 1.78
CA ASP A 290 10.38 -35.00 2.95
C ASP A 290 9.20 -35.92 2.64
N VAL A 291 8.17 -35.44 1.91
CA VAL A 291 7.02 -36.28 1.48
C VAL A 291 7.48 -37.40 0.55
N THR A 292 8.39 -37.12 -0.37
CA THR A 292 8.91 -38.12 -1.33
C THR A 292 9.73 -39.20 -0.60
N ARG A 293 10.57 -38.79 0.35
CA ARG A 293 11.42 -39.66 1.16
C ARG A 293 10.60 -40.57 2.08
N VAL A 294 9.57 -40.02 2.73
CA VAL A 294 8.67 -40.80 3.59
C VAL A 294 7.80 -41.76 2.77
N ARG A 295 7.33 -41.37 1.59
CA ARG A 295 6.58 -42.28 0.69
C ARG A 295 7.42 -43.48 0.28
N ALA A 296 8.68 -43.26 -0.11
CA ALA A 296 9.59 -44.34 -0.46
C ALA A 296 9.84 -45.29 0.73
N ALA A 297 10.04 -44.74 1.94
CA ALA A 297 10.26 -45.53 3.15
C ALA A 297 9.02 -46.32 3.60
N ILE A 298 7.80 -45.80 3.37
CA ILE A 298 6.55 -46.53 3.60
C ILE A 298 6.40 -47.67 2.60
N ASN A 299 6.66 -47.43 1.31
CA ASN A 299 6.59 -48.46 0.27
C ASN A 299 7.63 -49.57 0.48
N ALA A 300 8.80 -49.22 1.03
CA ALA A 300 9.83 -50.19 1.44
C ALA A 300 9.51 -50.90 2.77
N GLY A 301 8.38 -50.61 3.42
CA GLY A 301 7.97 -51.21 4.70
C GLY A 301 8.76 -50.74 5.93
N GLN A 302 9.63 -49.74 5.79
CA GLN A 302 10.54 -49.27 6.85
C GLN A 302 9.85 -48.33 7.85
N VAL A 303 8.78 -47.65 7.43
CA VAL A 303 8.05 -46.68 8.26
C VAL A 303 6.57 -47.01 8.24
N ARG A 304 5.96 -47.11 9.44
CA ARG A 304 4.50 -47.20 9.54
C ARG A 304 3.86 -45.86 9.16
N PRO A 305 2.76 -45.83 8.38
CA PRO A 305 2.08 -44.59 7.94
C PRO A 305 1.29 -43.90 9.07
N THR A 306 1.94 -43.70 10.21
CA THR A 306 1.42 -43.07 11.43
C THR A 306 2.24 -41.83 11.74
N VAL A 307 1.61 -40.84 12.40
CA VAL A 307 2.31 -39.58 12.75
C VAL A 307 3.54 -39.86 13.60
N THR A 308 3.45 -40.81 14.53
CA THR A 308 4.58 -41.20 15.39
C THR A 308 5.73 -41.83 14.57
N GLY A 309 5.42 -42.72 13.62
CA GLY A 309 6.45 -43.33 12.76
C GLY A 309 7.17 -42.30 11.88
N ILE A 310 6.41 -41.39 11.26
CA ILE A 310 6.95 -40.31 10.42
C ILE A 310 7.80 -39.34 11.25
N ARG A 311 7.35 -39.01 12.46
CA ARG A 311 8.07 -38.13 13.39
C ARG A 311 9.42 -38.70 13.77
N THR A 312 9.48 -39.99 14.11
CA THR A 312 10.72 -40.67 14.47
C THR A 312 11.66 -40.79 13.27
N PHE A 313 11.14 -41.07 12.07
CA PHE A 313 11.95 -41.19 10.86
C PHE A 313 12.56 -39.86 10.39
N LEU A 314 11.83 -38.75 10.49
CA LEU A 314 12.31 -37.42 10.09
C LEU A 314 12.95 -36.61 11.22
N GLY A 315 12.90 -37.08 12.47
CA GLY A 315 13.38 -36.34 13.64
C GLY A 315 12.68 -34.99 13.86
N CYS A 316 11.41 -34.85 13.47
CA CYS A 316 10.72 -33.56 13.37
C CYS A 316 9.65 -33.36 14.48
N SER A 317 9.00 -32.18 14.49
CA SER A 317 7.89 -31.89 15.41
C SER A 317 6.61 -32.65 15.02
N GLN A 318 5.71 -32.85 15.99
CA GLN A 318 4.44 -33.55 15.74
C GLN A 318 3.55 -32.82 14.71
N SER A 319 3.55 -31.49 14.70
CA SER A 319 2.80 -30.69 13.73
C SER A 319 3.35 -30.86 12.31
N ARG A 320 4.68 -30.91 12.14
CA ARG A 320 5.34 -31.15 10.84
C ARG A 320 5.09 -32.59 10.35
N ALA A 321 5.21 -33.59 11.21
CA ALA A 321 4.89 -34.98 10.87
C ALA A 321 3.41 -35.17 10.46
N ALA A 322 2.48 -34.48 11.14
CA ALA A 322 1.06 -34.51 10.77
C ALA A 322 0.78 -33.84 9.43
N ALA A 323 1.48 -32.74 9.11
CA ALA A 323 1.36 -32.06 7.82
C ALA A 323 1.89 -32.94 6.66
N VAL A 324 3.03 -33.60 6.85
CA VAL A 324 3.59 -34.56 5.88
C VAL A 324 2.64 -35.74 5.67
N ARG A 325 2.05 -36.30 6.74
CA ARG A 325 1.04 -37.38 6.62
C ARG A 325 -0.19 -36.97 5.81
N ARG A 326 -0.70 -35.75 6.01
CA ARG A 326 -1.84 -35.23 5.23
C ARG A 326 -1.50 -35.13 3.75
N GLN A 327 -0.31 -34.63 3.41
CA GLN A 327 0.12 -34.52 2.01
C GLN A 327 0.30 -35.89 1.36
N LEU A 328 0.79 -36.89 2.11
CA LEU A 328 0.90 -38.27 1.61
C LEU A 328 -0.44 -38.87 1.21
N ASN A 329 -1.51 -38.61 1.98
CA ASN A 329 -2.86 -39.07 1.67
C ASN A 329 -3.44 -38.35 0.44
N VAL A 330 -3.27 -37.03 0.35
CA VAL A 330 -3.77 -36.24 -0.79
C VAL A 330 -3.14 -36.67 -2.12
N THR A 331 -1.85 -37.03 -2.15
CA THR A 331 -1.23 -37.53 -3.38
C THR A 331 -1.49 -39.02 -3.64
N ALA A 332 -2.03 -39.77 -2.68
CA ALA A 332 -2.44 -41.16 -2.90
C ALA A 332 -3.83 -41.26 -3.54
N GLU A 333 -4.65 -40.21 -3.40
CA GLU A 333 -6.00 -40.11 -3.98
C GLU A 333 -6.01 -39.51 -5.40
N SER A 334 -4.86 -39.01 -5.86
CA SER A 334 -4.66 -38.43 -7.20
C SER A 334 -3.98 -39.38 -8.19
N VAL A 335 -3.97 -40.69 -7.90
CA VAL A 335 -3.49 -41.79 -8.74
C VAL A 335 -4.57 -42.85 -8.77
#